data_AF-A0A2V8VHW4-F1
#
_entry.id   AF-A0A2V8VHW4-F1
#
_cell.length_a   1.000
_cell.length_b   1.000
_cell.length_c   1.000
_cell.angle_alpha   90.00
_cell.angle_beta   90.00
_cell.angle_gamma   90.00
#
_symmetry.space_group_name_H-M   'P 1'
#
loop_
_entity.id
_entity.type
_entity.pdbx_description
1 polymer ?
#
loop_
_entity_poly.entity_id
_entity_poly.type
_entity_poly.pdbx_seq_one_letter_code
_entity_poly.pdbx_strand_id
1 'polypeptide(L)'
;MPDSLVDLESRRAAVQSQIAQLGDMRSGSITGTSGRCGNPNCHCHRADDPGHGPYYRLTRKVKGKTVTETFSSAASLAKAQREVAECQRFRELGDQFLEVNEQICAVRPVEETPPSAQEKKRPKRSARKSRVK
;
A
#
# COMPACT_ATOMS: atom_id res chain seq x y z
N MET A 1 13.52 25.94 12.22
CA MET A 1 12.56 26.06 13.33
C MET A 1 11.67 24.84 13.26
N PRO A 2 11.41 24.12 14.36
CA PRO A 2 10.41 23.05 14.33
C PRO A 2 9.05 23.64 13.92
N ASP A 3 8.31 22.92 13.07
CA ASP A 3 6.96 23.32 12.66
C ASP A 3 6.07 23.45 13.91
N SER A 4 5.22 24.49 13.96
CA SER A 4 4.30 24.65 15.08
C SER A 4 3.21 23.57 15.03
N LEU A 5 2.56 23.28 16.17
CA LEU A 5 1.44 22.34 16.20
C LEU A 5 0.34 22.71 15.19
N VAL A 6 0.06 24.01 15.00
CA VAL A 6 -0.94 24.50 14.05
C VAL A 6 -0.53 24.21 12.61
N ASP A 7 0.75 24.34 12.28
CA ASP A 7 1.28 24.04 10.95
C ASP A 7 1.17 22.54 10.65
N LEU A 8 1.53 21.70 11.62
CA LEU A 8 1.41 20.25 11.50
C LEU A 8 -0.05 19.81 11.34
N GLU A 9 -0.98 20.39 12.09
CA GLU A 9 -2.41 20.11 11.96
C GLU A 9 -2.97 20.53 10.61
N SER A 10 -2.52 21.68 10.10
CA SER A 10 -2.87 22.19 8.77
C SER A 10 -2.33 21.27 7.67
N ARG A 11 -1.08 20.79 7.80
CA ARG A 11 -0.49 19.81 6.87
C ARG A 11 -1.22 18.48 6.92
N ARG A 12 -1.59 17.99 8.11
CA ARG A 12 -2.40 16.78 8.27
C ARG A 12 -3.74 16.92 7.53
N ALA A 13 -4.43 18.04 7.69
CA ALA A 13 -5.70 18.32 7.01
C ALA A 13 -5.54 18.36 5.48
N ALA A 14 -4.45 18.95 4.98
CA ALA A 14 -4.14 18.96 3.55
C ALA A 14 -3.92 17.55 2.98
N VAL A 15 -3.17 16.69 3.69
CA VAL A 15 -2.98 15.29 3.29
C VAL A 15 -4.31 14.52 3.32
N GLN A 16 -5.15 14.72 4.35
CA GLN A 16 -6.49 14.12 4.41
C GLN A 16 -7.37 14.54 3.24
N SER A 17 -7.34 15.82 2.86
CA SER A 17 -8.09 16.32 1.70
C SER A 17 -7.62 15.66 0.40
N GLN A 18 -6.30 15.50 0.22
CA GLN A 18 -5.75 14.79 -0.94
C GLN A 18 -6.17 13.31 -0.96
N ILE A 19 -6.14 12.63 0.18
CA ILE A 19 -6.60 11.24 0.30
C ILE A 19 -8.09 11.13 -0.07
N ALA A 20 -8.93 12.08 0.37
CA ALA A 20 -10.35 12.11 0.05
C ALA A 20 -10.64 12.35 -1.44
N GLN A 21 -9.68 12.88 -2.21
CA GLN A 21 -9.80 13.13 -3.65
C GLN A 21 -9.29 11.97 -4.51
N LEU A 22 -8.71 10.92 -3.91
CA LEU A 22 -8.20 9.78 -4.66
C LEU A 22 -9.31 9.02 -5.38
N GLY A 23 -9.02 8.57 -6.59
CA GLY A 23 -9.94 7.80 -7.42
C GLY A 23 -9.89 6.28 -7.19
N ASP A 24 -10.45 5.54 -8.15
CA ASP A 24 -10.36 4.08 -8.19
C ASP A 24 -8.91 3.62 -8.25
N MET A 25 -8.55 2.68 -7.38
CA MET A 25 -7.17 2.20 -7.26
C MET A 25 -7.09 0.67 -7.18
N ARG A 26 -5.99 0.12 -7.68
CA ARG A 26 -5.67 -1.31 -7.61
C ARG A 26 -4.26 -1.50 -7.08
N SER A 27 -4.11 -2.40 -6.11
CA SER A 27 -2.79 -2.81 -5.64
C SER A 27 -2.11 -3.73 -6.65
N GLY A 28 -0.78 -3.72 -6.65
CA GLY A 28 0.06 -4.60 -7.45
C GLY A 28 1.04 -3.85 -8.33
N SER A 29 1.63 -4.55 -9.28
CA SER A 29 2.51 -3.99 -10.30
C SER A 29 2.18 -4.58 -11.66
N ILE A 30 2.34 -3.77 -12.70
CA ILE A 30 2.16 -4.20 -14.08
C ILE A 30 3.54 -4.47 -14.68
N THR A 31 3.70 -5.65 -15.27
CA THR A 31 4.92 -6.03 -15.98
C THR A 31 4.60 -6.44 -17.41
N GLY A 32 5.46 -6.03 -18.34
CA GLY A 32 5.44 -6.51 -19.73
C GLY A 32 6.36 -7.71 -19.88
N THR A 33 5.92 -8.72 -20.63
CA THR A 33 6.77 -9.84 -21.02
C THR A 33 6.78 -9.97 -22.53
N SER A 34 7.97 -10.07 -23.10
CA SER A 34 8.20 -10.32 -24.52
C SER A 34 9.32 -11.34 -24.68
N GLY A 35 9.40 -11.98 -25.84
CA GLY A 35 10.52 -12.85 -26.17
C GLY A 35 10.15 -14.08 -26.99
N ARG A 36 11.12 -14.98 -27.12
CA ARG A 36 11.00 -16.23 -27.88
C ARG A 36 10.34 -17.31 -27.03
N CYS A 37 9.47 -18.11 -27.65
CA CYS A 37 8.86 -19.26 -26.98
C CYS A 37 9.79 -20.49 -27.04
N GLY A 38 9.46 -21.53 -26.26
CA GLY A 38 10.24 -22.77 -26.21
C GLY A 38 10.12 -23.66 -27.46
N ASN A 39 9.30 -23.30 -28.44
CA ASN A 39 9.18 -24.06 -29.69
C ASN A 39 10.23 -23.58 -30.70
N PRO A 40 11.22 -24.42 -31.08
CA PRO A 40 12.29 -24.01 -32.01
C PRO A 40 11.78 -23.71 -33.42
N ASN A 41 10.62 -24.26 -33.80
CA ASN A 41 10.00 -24.03 -35.12
C ASN A 41 9.05 -22.82 -35.14
N CYS A 42 8.99 -22.03 -34.07
CA CYS A 42 8.13 -20.84 -34.03
C CYS A 42 8.76 -19.66 -34.79
N HIS A 43 7.92 -18.79 -35.38
CA HIS A 43 8.37 -17.58 -36.08
C HIS A 43 9.30 -16.69 -35.24
N CYS A 44 9.09 -16.63 -33.91
CA CYS A 44 9.88 -15.82 -32.99
C CYS A 44 11.38 -16.17 -32.95
N HIS A 45 11.81 -17.28 -33.54
CA HIS A 45 13.23 -17.66 -33.66
C HIS A 45 13.91 -17.17 -34.94
N ARG A 46 13.18 -16.51 -35.87
CA ARG A 46 13.78 -15.90 -37.06
C ARG A 46 14.66 -14.71 -36.66
N ALA A 47 15.72 -14.44 -37.43
CA ALA A 47 16.76 -13.47 -37.09
C ALA A 47 16.22 -12.04 -36.87
N ASP A 48 15.18 -11.65 -37.61
CA ASP A 48 14.58 -10.31 -37.57
C ASP A 48 13.18 -10.28 -36.93
N ASP A 49 12.76 -11.37 -36.27
CA ASP A 49 11.45 -11.41 -35.62
C ASP A 49 11.54 -10.79 -34.20
N PRO A 50 10.67 -9.82 -33.86
CA PRO A 50 10.70 -9.18 -32.54
C PRO A 50 10.30 -10.13 -31.40
N GLY A 51 9.82 -11.34 -31.72
CA GLY A 51 9.34 -12.32 -30.78
C GLY A 51 7.90 -12.07 -30.36
N HIS A 52 7.43 -12.83 -29.38
CA HIS A 52 6.08 -12.66 -28.85
C HIS A 52 5.98 -11.44 -27.93
N GLY A 53 4.75 -10.94 -27.80
CA GLY A 53 4.41 -9.87 -26.86
C GLY A 53 4.59 -8.46 -27.43
N PRO A 54 4.55 -7.43 -26.57
CA PRO A 54 4.49 -7.53 -25.12
C PRO A 54 3.12 -7.99 -24.60
N TYR A 55 3.13 -9.01 -23.73
CA TYR A 55 1.98 -9.37 -22.90
C TYR A 55 2.09 -8.69 -21.55
N TYR A 56 1.14 -7.82 -21.24
CA TYR A 56 1.09 -7.12 -19.97
C TYR A 56 0.25 -7.87 -18.95
N ARG A 57 0.77 -7.93 -17.72
CA ARG A 57 0.11 -8.58 -16.58
C ARG A 57 0.19 -7.73 -15.33
N LEU A 58 -0.92 -7.63 -14.60
CA LEU A 58 -0.98 -7.11 -13.23
C LEU A 58 -0.80 -8.25 -12.25
N THR A 59 0.20 -8.17 -11.39
CA THR A 59 0.42 -9.14 -10.31
C THR A 59 0.21 -8.46 -8.96
N ARG A 60 -0.59 -9.08 -8.09
CA ARG A 60 -0.92 -8.55 -6.75
C ARG A 60 -1.08 -9.64 -5.70
N LYS A 61 -1.00 -9.27 -4.42
CA LYS A 61 -1.31 -10.15 -3.29
C LYS A 61 -2.77 -9.98 -2.87
N VAL A 62 -3.53 -11.06 -2.86
CA VAL A 62 -4.91 -11.12 -2.35
C VAL A 62 -4.99 -12.23 -1.31
N LYS A 63 -5.30 -11.88 -0.05
CA LYS A 63 -5.35 -12.84 1.07
C LYS A 63 -4.10 -13.73 1.15
N GLY A 64 -2.91 -13.12 1.03
CA GLY A 64 -1.61 -13.81 1.05
C GLY A 64 -1.21 -14.54 -0.24
N LYS A 65 -2.13 -14.76 -1.19
CA LYS A 65 -1.87 -15.47 -2.44
C LYS A 65 -1.51 -14.49 -3.56
N THR A 66 -0.60 -14.91 -4.45
CA THR A 66 -0.28 -14.15 -5.67
C THR A 66 -1.37 -14.39 -6.71
N VAL A 67 -1.98 -13.30 -7.19
CA VAL A 67 -2.97 -13.32 -8.28
C VAL A 67 -2.40 -12.52 -9.44
N THR A 68 -2.52 -13.08 -10.65
CA THR A 68 -2.05 -12.46 -11.88
C THR A 68 -3.21 -12.32 -12.86
N GLU A 69 -3.37 -11.13 -13.43
CA GLU A 69 -4.38 -10.76 -14.41
C GLU A 69 -3.67 -10.31 -15.69
N THR A 70 -4.00 -10.89 -16.83
CA THR A 70 -3.40 -10.55 -18.13
C THR A 70 -4.34 -9.63 -18.90
N PHE A 71 -3.78 -8.60 -19.54
CA PHE A 71 -4.56 -7.64 -20.33
C PHE A 71 -4.57 -8.02 -21.80
N SER A 72 -5.78 -8.18 -22.36
CA SER A 72 -5.99 -8.51 -23.77
C SER A 72 -6.17 -7.29 -24.67
N SER A 73 -6.35 -6.09 -24.10
CA SER A 73 -6.54 -4.85 -24.85
C SER A 73 -5.76 -3.68 -24.26
N ALA A 74 -5.33 -2.75 -25.12
CA ALA A 74 -4.65 -1.52 -24.70
C ALA A 74 -5.52 -0.66 -23.75
N ALA A 75 -6.85 -0.64 -23.97
CA ALA A 75 -7.76 0.08 -23.10
C ALA A 75 -7.81 -0.51 -21.67
N SER A 76 -7.86 -1.84 -21.54
CA SER A 76 -7.83 -2.52 -20.23
C SER A 76 -6.52 -2.29 -19.50
N LEU A 77 -5.40 -2.30 -20.23
CA LEU A 77 -4.07 -1.99 -19.70
C LEU A 77 -3.98 -0.54 -19.21
N ALA A 78 -4.40 0.42 -20.03
CA ALA A 78 -4.34 1.84 -19.68
C ALA A 78 -5.20 2.16 -18.44
N LYS A 79 -6.37 1.51 -18.32
CA LYS A 79 -7.18 1.58 -17.10
C LYS A 79 -6.42 1.05 -15.89
N ALA A 80 -5.84 -0.14 -16.00
CA ALA A 80 -5.07 -0.74 -14.91
C ALA A 80 -3.86 0.10 -14.49
N GLN A 81 -3.15 0.70 -15.44
CA GLN A 81 -2.01 1.58 -15.17
C GLN A 81 -2.42 2.79 -14.33
N ARG A 82 -3.55 3.44 -14.68
CA ARG A 82 -4.08 4.57 -13.89
C ARG A 82 -4.43 4.15 -12.46
N GLU A 83 -5.13 3.04 -12.29
CA GLU A 83 -5.53 2.55 -10.97
C GLU A 83 -4.33 2.11 -10.11
N VAL A 84 -3.28 1.54 -10.73
CA VAL A 84 -2.04 1.19 -10.03
C VAL A 84 -1.26 2.44 -9.62
N ALA A 85 -1.20 3.45 -10.49
CA ALA A 85 -0.58 4.74 -10.15
C ALA A 85 -1.33 5.43 -9.00
N GLU A 86 -2.66 5.40 -9.00
CA GLU A 86 -3.46 5.95 -7.91
C GLU A 86 -3.20 5.22 -6.57
N CYS A 87 -2.99 3.89 -6.63
CA CYS A 87 -2.59 3.11 -5.45
C CYS A 87 -1.19 3.48 -4.93
N GLN A 88 -0.26 3.84 -5.83
CA GLN A 88 1.06 4.33 -5.43
C GLN A 88 0.93 5.68 -4.72
N ARG A 89 0.16 6.61 -5.28
CA ARG A 89 -0.13 7.90 -4.66
C ARG A 89 -0.82 7.76 -3.30
N PHE A 90 -1.77 6.83 -3.17
CA PHE A 90 -2.39 6.52 -1.89
C PHE A 90 -1.36 6.11 -0.82
N ARG A 91 -0.39 5.27 -1.18
CA ARG A 91 0.65 4.82 -0.24
C ARG A 91 1.55 5.97 0.19
N GLU A 92 2.00 6.79 -0.76
CA GLU A 92 2.82 7.97 -0.48
C GLU A 92 2.09 8.95 0.46
N LEU A 93 0.81 9.22 0.21
CA LEU A 93 -0.01 10.05 1.08
C LEU A 93 -0.23 9.40 2.45
N GLY A 94 -0.37 8.07 2.51
CA GLY A 94 -0.47 7.31 3.76
C GLY A 94 0.79 7.44 4.62
N ASP A 95 1.96 7.32 4.01
CA ASP A 95 3.26 7.47 4.67
C ASP A 95 3.43 8.91 5.19
N GLN A 96 3.11 9.91 4.37
CA GLN A 96 3.12 11.33 4.78
C GLN A 96 2.12 11.60 5.90
N PHE A 97 0.94 11.01 5.84
CA PHE A 97 -0.07 11.16 6.88
C PHE A 97 0.42 10.60 8.21
N LEU A 98 1.03 9.42 8.20
CA LEU A 98 1.60 8.81 9.41
C LEU A 98 2.72 9.69 9.99
N GLU A 99 3.67 10.11 9.15
CA GLU A 99 4.80 10.96 9.57
C GLU A 99 4.33 12.24 10.26
N VAL A 100 3.37 12.96 9.67
CA VAL A 100 2.82 14.19 10.27
C VAL A 100 2.10 13.90 11.57
N ASN A 101 1.37 12.78 11.68
CA ASN A 101 0.71 12.41 12.93
C ASN A 101 1.73 12.05 14.02
N GLU A 102 2.83 11.37 13.70
CA GLU A 102 3.90 11.09 14.66
C GLU A 102 4.52 12.38 15.21
N GLN A 103 4.75 13.37 14.35
CA GLN A 103 5.22 14.70 14.77
C GLN A 103 4.21 15.40 15.69
N ILE A 104 2.91 15.36 15.34
CA ILE A 104 1.83 15.90 16.18
C ILE A 104 1.79 15.20 17.55
N CYS A 105 1.88 13.87 17.56
CA CYS A 105 1.87 13.08 18.79
C CYS A 105 3.05 13.40 19.70
N ALA A 106 4.22 13.71 19.14
CA ALA A 106 5.42 14.07 19.90
C ALA A 106 5.30 15.45 20.60
N VAL A 107 4.56 16.39 20.01
CA VAL A 107 4.41 17.76 20.56
C VAL A 107 3.17 17.92 21.43
N ARG A 108 2.16 17.07 21.29
CA ARG A 108 0.95 17.13 22.11
C ARG A 108 1.27 16.74 23.56
N PRO A 109 0.85 17.53 24.55
CA PRO A 109 1.10 17.22 25.95
C PRO A 109 0.33 15.95 26.36
N VAL A 110 0.91 15.19 27.28
CA VAL A 110 0.21 14.10 27.96
C VAL A 110 -0.73 14.73 28.98
N GLU A 111 -2.04 14.59 28.79
CA GLU A 111 -3.01 14.93 29.83
C GLU A 111 -3.00 13.82 30.89
N GLU A 112 -2.54 14.16 32.10
CA GLU A 112 -2.71 13.28 33.26
C GLU A 112 -4.18 13.29 33.70
N THR A 113 -4.97 12.40 33.12
CA THR A 113 -6.31 12.11 33.68
C THR A 113 -6.11 11.29 34.95
N PRO A 114 -6.56 11.75 36.14
CA PRO A 114 -6.45 10.96 37.35
C PRO A 114 -7.19 9.63 37.15
N PRO A 115 -6.63 8.49 37.59
CA PRO A 115 -7.22 7.19 37.34
C PRO A 115 -8.63 7.14 37.90
N SER A 116 -9.57 6.81 37.01
CA SER A 116 -10.96 6.57 37.38
C SER A 116 -11.01 5.45 38.43
N ALA A 117 -11.93 5.56 39.39
CA ALA A 117 -12.10 4.57 40.45
C ALA A 117 -12.30 3.12 39.93
N GLN A 118 -12.65 2.95 38.65
CA GLN A 118 -12.78 1.65 37.99
C GLN A 118 -11.44 0.98 37.66
N GLU A 119 -10.36 1.73 37.41
CA GLU A 119 -9.05 1.15 37.09
C GLU A 119 -8.37 0.51 38.31
N LYS A 120 -8.67 1.01 39.52
CA LYS A 120 -8.20 0.42 40.79
C LYS A 120 -8.80 -0.96 41.09
N LYS A 121 -9.91 -1.34 40.44
CA LYS A 121 -10.57 -2.65 40.62
C LYS A 121 -10.12 -3.71 39.63
N ARG A 122 -9.23 -3.42 38.67
CA ARG A 122 -8.77 -4.42 37.70
C ARG A 122 -7.83 -5.42 38.39
N PRO A 123 -8.24 -6.68 38.62
CA PRO A 123 -7.40 -7.63 39.35
C PRO A 123 -6.14 -7.94 38.53
N LYS A 124 -4.99 -8.00 39.22
CA LYS A 124 -3.70 -8.38 38.60
C LYS A 124 -3.88 -9.74 37.90
N ARG A 125 -3.52 -9.82 36.61
CA ARG A 125 -3.49 -11.08 35.85
C ARG A 125 -2.69 -12.09 36.64
N SER A 126 -3.34 -13.17 37.09
CA SER A 126 -2.67 -14.26 37.78
C SER A 126 -1.63 -14.89 36.85
N ALA A 127 -0.40 -15.02 37.33
CA ALA A 127 0.66 -15.70 36.62
C ALA A 127 0.27 -17.18 36.48
N ARG A 128 -0.21 -17.57 35.29
CA ARG A 128 -0.51 -18.97 34.97
C ARG A 128 0.83 -19.70 34.85
N LYS A 129 1.23 -20.40 35.91
CA LYS A 129 2.35 -21.35 35.88
C LYS A 129 2.07 -22.38 34.78
N SER A 130 2.82 -22.32 33.68
CA SER A 130 2.87 -23.38 32.68
C SER A 130 3.49 -24.61 33.32
N ARG A 131 2.69 -25.67 33.45
CA ARG A 131 3.17 -26.99 33.89
C ARG A 131 3.65 -27.73 32.65
N VAL A 132 4.95 -27.98 32.60
CA VAL A 132 5.61 -28.83 31.60
C VAL A 132 5.03 -30.24 31.67
N LYS A 133 4.75 -30.82 30.50
CA LYS A 133 4.78 -32.26 30.25
C LYS A 133 5.24 -32.49 28.82
#